data_AF-A0A142XBL6-F1
#
_entry.id   AF-A0A142XBL6-F1
#
_cell.length_a   1.000
_cell.length_b   1.000
_cell.length_c   1.000
_cell.angle_alpha   90.00
_cell.angle_beta   90.00
_cell.angle_gamma   90.00
#
_symmetry.space_group_name_H-M   'P 1'
#
loop_
_entity.id
_entity.type
_entity.pdbx_description
1 polymer ?
#
loop_
_entity_poly.entity_id
_entity_poly.type
_entity_poly.pdbx_seq_one_letter_code
_entity_poly.pdbx_strand_id
1 'polypeptide(L)'
;MARSPLWLFLCPACGTGIAFGDTLPRVECPRCQHRTLYPSAEAFGSAEWDTASRPEYFYGCLTALDRVPSSRKRRLLYTTVARTGFDWRRDRWFRLAIEFAEQWADTDRPQFGIDDIVRSLRRQTPRISTASWDAQQVAVGSLSATPPVPTENFRPATQHAFADAYRELFPNPFVTLEWNPNWHTTTVRDLAQHIYSAREFGTMPILADALQDAGCDNECILGHCRANTPHVRGCWVLDALLGKS
;
A
#
# COMPACT_ATOMS: atom_id res chain seq x y z
N MET A 1 -21.96 4.65 -10.12
CA MET A 1 -21.52 5.94 -10.70
C MET A 1 -20.06 6.14 -10.34
N ALA A 2 -19.19 6.41 -11.31
CA ALA A 2 -17.77 6.69 -11.04
C ALA A 2 -17.66 7.95 -10.18
N ARG A 3 -16.77 7.94 -9.18
CA ARG A 3 -16.52 9.12 -8.34
C ARG A 3 -15.78 10.18 -9.16
N SER A 4 -16.12 11.44 -8.95
CA SER A 4 -15.39 12.57 -9.55
C SER A 4 -13.92 12.57 -9.12
N PRO A 5 -13.01 13.03 -9.98
CA PRO A 5 -11.60 13.18 -9.63
C PRO A 5 -11.44 14.18 -8.47
N LEU A 6 -10.40 13.97 -7.68
CA LEU A 6 -9.96 14.91 -6.65
C LEU A 6 -8.88 15.84 -7.21
N TRP A 7 -8.66 16.97 -6.58
CA TRP A 7 -7.53 17.85 -6.88
C TRP A 7 -6.40 17.60 -5.89
N LEU A 8 -5.21 17.29 -6.39
CA LEU A 8 -4.05 16.92 -5.58
C LEU A 8 -2.86 17.83 -5.85
N PHE A 9 -2.13 18.18 -4.79
CA PHE A 9 -0.81 18.80 -4.87
C PHE A 9 0.05 18.42 -3.67
N LEU A 10 1.36 18.65 -3.75
CA LEU A 10 2.24 18.47 -2.60
C LEU A 10 2.38 19.76 -1.80
N CYS A 11 2.31 19.64 -0.48
CA CYS A 11 2.61 20.75 0.42
C CYS A 11 4.05 21.24 0.19
N PRO A 12 4.26 22.54 -0.13
CA PRO A 12 5.60 23.06 -0.43
C PRO A 12 6.54 23.04 0.80
N ALA A 13 6.00 22.95 2.01
CA ALA A 13 6.78 22.93 3.24
C ALA A 13 7.22 21.52 3.68
N CYS A 14 6.44 20.47 3.38
CA CYS A 14 6.69 19.13 3.92
C CYS A 14 6.47 17.96 2.96
N GLY A 15 6.12 18.24 1.70
CA GLY A 15 5.91 17.23 0.66
C GLY A 15 4.67 16.35 0.83
N THR A 16 3.81 16.62 1.82
CA THR A 16 2.60 15.81 2.04
C THR A 16 1.62 16.02 0.89
N GLY A 17 1.10 14.93 0.32
CA GLY A 17 0.01 14.96 -0.65
C GLY A 17 -1.27 15.46 -0.01
N ILE A 18 -1.80 16.57 -0.51
CA ILE A 18 -3.05 17.18 -0.06
C ILE A 18 -4.06 17.00 -1.19
N ALA A 19 -5.20 16.38 -0.88
CA ALA A 19 -6.30 16.14 -1.80
C ALA A 19 -7.57 16.85 -1.33
N PHE A 20 -8.38 17.38 -2.25
CA PHE A 20 -9.65 18.04 -1.93
C PHE A 20 -10.66 17.92 -3.09
N GLY A 21 -11.96 18.02 -2.76
CA GLY A 21 -13.06 17.86 -3.72
C GLY A 21 -13.52 19.15 -4.39
N ASP A 22 -13.55 20.28 -3.65
CA ASP A 22 -14.01 21.58 -4.12
C ASP A 22 -12.87 22.60 -4.20
N THR A 23 -12.95 23.57 -5.12
CA THR A 23 -11.98 24.66 -5.24
C THR A 23 -12.06 25.63 -4.05
N LEU A 24 -11.35 25.32 -2.96
CA LEU A 24 -11.19 26.23 -1.82
C LEU A 24 -9.97 27.14 -2.03
N PRO A 25 -10.06 28.47 -1.94
CA PRO A 25 -8.95 29.37 -2.31
C PRO A 25 -7.69 29.20 -1.44
N ARG A 26 -7.78 28.61 -0.24
CA ARG A 26 -6.64 28.32 0.64
C ARG A 26 -6.84 26.97 1.31
N VAL A 27 -5.78 26.16 1.31
CA VAL A 27 -5.76 24.84 1.97
C VAL A 27 -4.66 24.83 3.03
N GLU A 28 -4.97 24.24 4.18
CA GLU A 28 -4.02 24.04 5.28
C GLU A 28 -3.52 22.60 5.27
N CYS A 29 -2.19 22.41 5.31
CA CYS A 29 -1.61 21.07 5.30
C CYS A 29 -1.94 20.31 6.61
N PRO A 30 -2.53 19.11 6.55
CA PRO A 30 -2.91 18.36 7.75
C PRO A 30 -1.69 17.87 8.57
N ARG A 31 -0.48 17.86 7.98
CA ARG A 31 0.74 17.41 8.64
C ARG A 31 1.51 18.53 9.32
N CYS A 32 1.70 19.67 8.65
CA CYS A 32 2.57 20.74 9.12
C CYS A 32 1.86 22.08 9.33
N GLN A 33 0.54 22.14 9.12
CA GLN A 33 -0.30 23.33 9.25
C GLN A 33 0.11 24.50 8.34
N HIS A 34 0.97 24.24 7.35
CA HIS A 34 1.35 25.24 6.36
C HIS A 34 0.13 25.59 5.49
N ARG A 35 -0.19 26.89 5.41
CA ARG A 35 -1.27 27.43 4.60
C ARG A 35 -0.74 27.86 3.25
N THR A 36 -1.31 27.34 2.18
CA THR A 36 -0.85 27.63 0.82
C THR A 36 -2.02 27.75 -0.15
N LEU A 37 -1.76 28.43 -1.26
CA LEU A 37 -2.55 28.31 -2.48
C LEU A 37 -2.13 27.01 -3.18
N TYR A 38 -2.96 26.49 -4.07
CA TYR A 38 -2.73 25.24 -4.80
C TYR A 38 -2.50 25.49 -6.31
N PRO A 39 -1.54 26.36 -6.69
CA PRO A 39 -1.35 26.74 -8.10
C PRO A 39 -0.91 25.56 -8.99
N SER A 40 -0.46 24.45 -8.39
CA SER A 40 -0.02 23.23 -9.06
C SER A 40 -0.93 22.04 -8.77
N ALA A 41 -2.21 22.28 -8.45
CA ALA A 41 -3.14 21.17 -8.27
C ALA A 41 -3.44 20.48 -9.59
N GLU A 42 -3.35 19.16 -9.56
CA GLU A 42 -3.64 18.29 -10.70
C GLU A 42 -4.89 17.47 -10.37
N ALA A 43 -5.73 17.23 -11.39
CA ALA A 43 -6.82 16.29 -11.25
C ALA A 43 -6.26 14.88 -11.07
N PHE A 44 -6.80 14.14 -10.11
CA PHE A 44 -6.42 12.77 -9.78
C PHE A 44 -7.69 11.94 -9.66
N GLY A 45 -7.98 11.16 -10.69
CA GLY A 45 -9.12 10.27 -10.78
C GLY A 45 -8.71 8.82 -11.01
N SER A 46 -9.61 8.05 -11.62
CA SER A 46 -9.41 6.62 -11.86
C SER A 46 -8.16 6.34 -12.70
N ALA A 47 -7.93 7.09 -13.78
CA ALA A 47 -6.81 6.88 -14.69
C ALA A 47 -5.47 7.27 -14.05
N GLU A 48 -5.45 8.35 -13.27
CA GLU A 48 -4.27 8.80 -12.55
C GLU A 48 -3.90 7.84 -11.42
N TRP A 49 -4.87 7.23 -10.74
CA TRP A 49 -4.60 6.15 -9.79
C TRP A 49 -3.82 5.00 -10.46
N ASP A 50 -4.20 4.61 -11.67
CA ASP A 50 -3.58 3.48 -12.37
C ASP A 50 -2.19 3.81 -12.96
N THR A 51 -1.85 5.09 -13.14
CA THR A 51 -0.61 5.52 -13.82
C THR A 51 0.38 6.30 -12.95
N ALA A 52 -0.05 6.88 -11.83
CA ALA A 52 0.80 7.70 -10.99
C ALA A 52 1.97 6.93 -10.35
N SER A 53 3.11 7.60 -10.19
CA SER A 53 4.32 7.04 -9.57
C SER A 53 4.62 7.62 -8.19
N ARG A 54 3.92 8.70 -7.79
CA ARG A 54 4.17 9.43 -6.54
C ARG A 54 3.35 8.82 -5.40
N PRO A 55 3.98 8.18 -4.40
CA PRO A 55 3.26 7.52 -3.30
C PRO A 55 2.41 8.49 -2.46
N GLU A 56 2.79 9.75 -2.38
CA GLU A 56 2.07 10.78 -1.64
C GLU A 56 0.68 11.05 -2.20
N TYR A 57 0.51 10.90 -3.52
CA TYR A 57 -0.79 11.09 -4.16
C TYR A 57 -1.78 10.01 -3.73
N PHE A 58 -1.34 8.75 -3.63
CA PHE A 58 -2.18 7.66 -3.13
C PHE A 58 -2.61 7.90 -1.68
N TYR A 59 -1.67 8.25 -0.79
CA TYR A 59 -2.01 8.51 0.60
C TYR A 59 -2.92 9.72 0.76
N GLY A 60 -2.64 10.82 0.04
CA GLY A 60 -3.46 12.03 0.05
C GLY A 60 -4.88 11.75 -0.45
N CYS A 61 -5.01 11.04 -1.57
CA CYS A 61 -6.29 10.61 -2.14
C CYS A 61 -7.09 9.75 -1.16
N LEU A 62 -6.49 8.70 -0.60
CA LEU A 62 -7.17 7.82 0.36
C LEU A 62 -7.60 8.59 1.62
N THR A 63 -6.78 9.52 2.10
CA THR A 63 -7.10 10.36 3.27
C THR A 63 -8.31 11.27 2.99
N ALA A 64 -8.36 11.92 1.82
CA ALA A 64 -9.46 12.79 1.44
C ALA A 64 -10.78 12.05 1.17
N LEU A 65 -10.72 10.73 0.93
CA LEU A 65 -11.88 9.87 0.75
C LEU A 65 -12.30 9.14 2.04
N ASP A 66 -11.80 9.58 3.20
CA ASP A 66 -12.02 8.95 4.52
C ASP A 66 -11.63 7.47 4.58
N ARG A 67 -10.65 7.05 3.76
CA ARG A 67 -10.12 5.70 3.68
C ARG A 67 -8.67 5.64 4.17
N VAL A 68 -8.40 6.29 5.31
CA VAL A 68 -7.05 6.40 5.88
C VAL A 68 -6.44 5.00 6.10
N PRO A 69 -5.28 4.69 5.50
CA PRO A 69 -4.61 3.41 5.67
C PRO A 69 -4.34 3.05 7.14
N SER A 70 -4.82 1.87 7.56
CA SER A 70 -4.52 1.31 8.89
C SER A 70 -3.00 1.14 9.10
N SER A 71 -2.54 1.07 10.36
CA SER A 71 -1.13 0.78 10.65
C SER A 71 -0.70 -0.57 10.08
N ARG A 72 -1.62 -1.55 10.05
CA ARG A 72 -1.45 -2.83 9.36
C ARG A 72 -1.17 -2.64 7.87
N LYS A 73 -2.06 -1.96 7.13
CA LYS A 73 -1.90 -1.76 5.68
C LYS A 73 -0.65 -0.94 5.34
N ARG A 74 -0.34 0.09 6.13
CA ARG A 74 0.91 0.85 5.93
C ARG A 74 2.14 -0.02 6.18
N ARG A 75 2.11 -0.93 7.16
CA ARG A 75 3.20 -1.89 7.37
C ARG A 75 3.36 -2.83 6.18
N LEU A 76 2.25 -3.36 5.68
CA LEU A 76 2.25 -4.24 4.51
C LEU A 76 2.75 -3.52 3.25
N LEU A 77 2.47 -2.23 3.10
CA LEU A 77 3.02 -1.39 2.04
C LEU A 77 4.56 -1.42 2.05
N TYR A 78 5.18 -1.17 3.20
CA TYR A 78 6.64 -1.22 3.33
C TYR A 78 7.20 -2.64 3.11
N THR A 79 6.55 -3.68 3.65
CA THR A 79 7.04 -5.06 3.46
C THR A 79 6.93 -5.51 2.01
N THR A 80 5.88 -5.11 1.30
CA THR A 80 5.73 -5.37 -0.14
C THR A 80 6.87 -4.74 -0.91
N VAL A 81 7.15 -3.45 -0.71
CA VAL A 81 8.27 -2.77 -1.36
C VAL A 81 9.61 -3.43 -1.01
N ALA A 82 9.78 -3.89 0.22
CA ALA A 82 10.99 -4.63 0.62
C ALA A 82 11.16 -5.95 -0.13
N ARG A 83 10.06 -6.68 -0.36
CA ARG A 83 10.06 -7.98 -1.05
C ARG A 83 10.22 -7.84 -2.56
N THR A 84 9.65 -6.80 -3.17
CA THR A 84 9.63 -6.63 -4.63
C THR A 84 10.75 -5.73 -5.14
N GLY A 85 11.04 -4.62 -4.45
CA GLY A 85 12.05 -3.65 -4.86
C GLY A 85 13.48 -3.95 -4.37
N PHE A 86 13.62 -4.85 -3.40
CA PHE A 86 14.88 -5.15 -2.72
C PHE A 86 15.13 -6.64 -2.47
N ASP A 87 14.55 -7.50 -3.33
CA ASP A 87 14.70 -8.96 -3.31
C ASP A 87 16.17 -9.44 -3.34
N TRP A 88 17.05 -8.67 -3.99
CA TRP A 88 18.49 -8.88 -4.06
C TRP A 88 19.21 -8.69 -2.72
N ARG A 89 18.61 -8.00 -1.73
CA ARG A 89 19.28 -7.68 -0.46
C ARG A 89 19.31 -8.90 0.47
N ARG A 90 20.49 -9.49 0.64
CA ARG A 90 20.71 -10.69 1.48
C ARG A 90 21.02 -10.40 2.95
N ASP A 91 21.04 -9.14 3.38
CA ASP A 91 21.32 -8.78 4.78
C ASP A 91 20.36 -9.49 5.76
N ARG A 92 20.92 -10.01 6.87
CA ARG A 92 20.16 -10.78 7.87
C ARG A 92 19.13 -9.90 8.57
N TRP A 93 19.52 -8.70 8.98
CA TRP A 93 18.65 -7.79 9.74
C TRP A 93 17.51 -7.27 8.88
N PHE A 94 17.80 -7.00 7.61
CA PHE A 94 16.78 -6.66 6.63
C PHE A 94 15.73 -7.76 6.49
N ARG A 95 16.13 -9.02 6.27
CA ARG A 95 15.17 -10.13 6.13
C ARG A 95 14.32 -10.35 7.39
N LEU A 96 14.96 -10.33 8.57
CA LEU A 96 14.26 -10.43 9.85
C LEU A 96 13.26 -9.30 10.05
N ALA A 97 13.61 -8.07 9.68
CA ALA A 97 12.71 -6.92 9.79
C ALA A 97 11.41 -7.13 8.99
N ILE A 98 11.52 -7.66 7.78
CA ILE A 98 10.35 -7.88 6.91
C ILE A 98 9.48 -9.02 7.42
N GLU A 99 10.08 -10.13 7.84
CA GLU A 99 9.34 -11.26 8.41
C GLU A 99 8.60 -10.86 9.70
N PHE A 100 9.26 -10.10 10.58
CA PHE A 100 8.65 -9.59 11.82
C PHE A 100 7.54 -8.60 11.52
N ALA A 101 7.74 -7.70 10.56
CA ALA A 101 6.73 -6.73 10.17
C ALA A 101 5.49 -7.40 9.57
N GLU A 102 5.66 -8.44 8.73
CA GLU A 102 4.56 -9.24 8.19
C GLU A 102 3.77 -9.95 9.32
N GLN A 103 4.48 -10.55 10.28
CA GLN A 103 3.84 -11.21 11.43
C GLN A 103 3.14 -10.21 12.37
N TRP A 104 3.73 -9.03 12.58
CA TRP A 104 3.11 -7.96 13.35
C TRP A 104 1.84 -7.45 12.64
N ALA A 105 1.83 -7.35 11.31
CA ALA A 105 0.64 -6.97 10.57
C ALA A 105 -0.55 -7.93 10.81
N ASP A 106 -0.31 -9.22 11.07
CA ASP A 106 -1.38 -10.19 11.32
C ASP A 106 -1.77 -10.35 12.80
N THR A 107 -0.83 -10.16 13.71
CA THR A 107 -1.06 -10.38 15.16
C THR A 107 -1.44 -9.10 15.91
N ASP A 108 -1.25 -7.94 15.27
CA ASP A 108 -1.36 -6.60 15.85
C ASP A 108 -0.51 -6.39 17.13
N ARG A 109 0.50 -7.25 17.34
CA ARG A 109 1.44 -7.15 18.45
C ARG A 109 2.87 -7.00 17.94
N PRO A 110 3.61 -5.96 18.38
CA PRO A 110 5.02 -5.86 18.06
C PRO A 110 5.75 -7.06 18.66
N GLN A 111 6.66 -7.64 17.89
CA GLN A 111 7.54 -8.67 18.43
C GLN A 111 8.60 -8.05 19.31
N PHE A 112 9.07 -8.80 20.32
CA PHE A 112 10.20 -8.37 21.13
C PHE A 112 11.47 -8.22 20.27
N GLY A 113 12.31 -7.24 20.61
CA GLY A 113 13.61 -7.04 19.95
C GLY A 113 13.58 -6.17 18.68
N ILE A 114 12.45 -5.55 18.34
CA ILE A 114 12.36 -4.61 17.20
C ILE A 114 13.41 -3.49 17.31
N ASP A 115 13.62 -2.94 18.51
CA ASP A 115 14.60 -1.87 18.74
C ASP A 115 16.03 -2.30 18.41
N ASP A 116 16.39 -3.56 18.66
CA ASP A 116 17.71 -4.09 18.35
C ASP A 116 17.91 -4.28 16.85
N ILE A 117 16.84 -4.72 16.14
CA ILE A 117 16.84 -4.81 14.68
C ILE A 117 16.99 -3.40 14.07
N VAL A 118 16.19 -2.44 14.53
CA VAL A 118 16.25 -1.04 14.06
C VAL A 118 17.63 -0.44 14.33
N ARG A 119 18.18 -0.65 15.52
CA ARG A 119 19.54 -0.18 15.87
C ARG A 119 20.59 -0.80 14.95
N SER A 120 20.47 -2.09 14.64
CA SER A 120 21.41 -2.80 13.75
C SER A 120 21.31 -2.30 12.31
N LEU A 121 20.09 -2.10 11.79
CA LEU A 121 19.86 -1.48 10.48
C LEU A 121 20.44 -0.07 10.40
N ARG A 122 20.29 0.74 11.47
CA ARG A 122 20.82 2.11 11.57
C ARG A 122 22.33 2.19 11.76
N ARG A 123 22.97 1.18 12.33
CA ARG A 123 24.45 1.15 12.39
C ARG A 123 25.08 1.04 11.01
N GLN A 124 24.37 0.48 10.03
CA GLN A 124 24.85 0.31 8.66
C GLN A 124 24.45 1.49 7.73
N THR A 125 24.13 2.68 8.28
CA THR A 125 23.53 3.79 7.51
C THR A 125 24.47 4.36 6.44
N PRO A 126 24.11 4.34 5.15
CA PRO A 126 24.79 5.09 4.10
C PRO A 126 24.48 6.60 4.21
N ARG A 127 25.42 7.47 3.81
CA ARG A 127 25.29 8.94 3.94
C ARG A 127 24.40 9.63 2.88
N ILE A 128 23.88 8.91 1.86
CA ILE A 128 23.21 9.49 0.66
C ILE A 128 22.01 8.62 0.22
N SER A 129 21.01 9.23 -0.44
CA SER A 129 19.88 8.57 -1.15
C SER A 129 20.40 7.57 -2.21
N THR A 130 20.56 6.32 -1.79
CA THR A 130 21.09 5.19 -2.54
C THR A 130 20.15 4.01 -2.39
N ALA A 131 20.32 2.94 -3.19
CA ALA A 131 19.52 1.72 -3.04
C ALA A 131 19.58 1.13 -1.62
N SER A 132 20.76 1.17 -1.00
CA SER A 132 20.97 0.70 0.35
C SER A 132 20.27 1.57 1.40
N TRP A 133 20.24 2.89 1.19
CA TRP A 133 19.52 3.84 2.04
C TRP A 133 18.00 3.64 1.91
N ASP A 134 17.47 3.54 0.69
CA ASP A 134 16.04 3.28 0.46
C ASP A 134 15.61 1.99 1.17
N ALA A 135 16.34 0.89 0.93
CA ALA A 135 16.05 -0.39 1.56
C ALA A 135 16.11 -0.32 3.10
N GLN A 136 17.06 0.43 3.65
CA GLN A 136 17.14 0.63 5.10
C GLN A 136 15.91 1.40 5.62
N GLN A 137 15.55 2.50 4.97
CA GLN A 137 14.39 3.31 5.35
C GLN A 137 13.08 2.53 5.20
N VAL A 138 13.00 1.66 4.19
CA VAL A 138 11.85 0.77 3.99
C VAL A 138 11.73 -0.25 5.13
N ALA A 139 12.83 -0.93 5.48
CA ALA A 139 12.83 -1.91 6.58
C ALA A 139 12.60 -1.28 7.95
N VAL A 140 13.10 -0.07 8.18
CA VAL A 140 12.82 0.65 9.43
C VAL A 140 11.38 1.16 9.46
N GLY A 141 10.85 1.61 8.32
CA GLY A 141 9.45 2.03 8.18
C GLY A 141 8.47 0.90 8.49
N SER A 142 8.75 -0.33 8.04
CA SER A 142 7.92 -1.51 8.34
C SER A 142 7.91 -1.89 9.82
N LEU A 143 8.94 -1.52 10.58
CA LEU A 143 9.07 -1.78 12.01
C LEU A 143 8.56 -0.63 12.90
N SER A 144 7.97 0.42 12.31
CA SER A 144 7.38 1.50 13.10
C SER A 144 6.00 1.10 13.64
N ALA A 145 5.70 1.55 14.86
CA ALA A 145 4.34 1.47 15.43
C ALA A 145 3.33 2.22 14.53
N THR A 146 3.76 3.35 13.97
CA THR A 146 3.03 4.14 12.99
C THR A 146 3.90 4.27 11.75
N PRO A 147 3.81 3.35 10.78
CA PRO A 147 4.64 3.42 9.57
C PRO A 147 4.45 4.76 8.87
N PRO A 148 5.55 5.46 8.52
CA PRO A 148 5.47 6.81 7.98
C PRO A 148 4.87 6.82 6.58
N VAL A 149 4.31 7.93 6.16
CA VAL A 149 3.91 8.11 4.76
C VAL A 149 5.18 8.14 3.90
N PRO A 150 5.28 7.34 2.81
CA PRO A 150 6.44 7.40 1.93
C PRO A 150 6.54 8.79 1.29
N THR A 151 7.76 9.33 1.16
CA THR A 151 8.00 10.68 0.61
C THR A 151 8.95 10.65 -0.59
N GLU A 152 9.05 11.77 -1.30
CA GLU A 152 9.85 11.95 -2.52
C GLU A 152 11.37 11.76 -2.34
N ASN A 153 11.84 11.58 -1.11
CA ASN A 153 13.25 11.33 -0.79
C ASN A 153 13.74 9.95 -1.28
N PHE A 154 12.83 9.03 -1.56
CA PHE A 154 13.13 7.74 -2.16
C PHE A 154 13.54 7.91 -3.64
N ARG A 155 14.44 7.05 -4.13
CA ARG A 155 14.77 7.03 -5.57
C ARG A 155 13.52 6.73 -6.41
N PRO A 156 13.46 7.16 -7.69
CA PRO A 156 12.31 6.91 -8.55
C PRO A 156 11.89 5.44 -8.63
N ALA A 157 12.83 4.49 -8.70
CA ALA A 157 12.52 3.06 -8.71
C ALA A 157 11.77 2.60 -7.44
N THR A 158 12.14 3.13 -6.28
CA THR A 158 11.50 2.83 -5.00
C THR A 158 10.11 3.50 -4.91
N GLN A 159 9.96 4.71 -5.46
CA GLN A 159 8.66 5.38 -5.56
C GLN A 159 7.66 4.57 -6.42
N HIS A 160 8.10 4.06 -7.59
CA HIS A 160 7.29 3.16 -8.41
C HIS A 160 6.89 1.89 -7.66
N ALA A 161 7.84 1.26 -6.94
CA ALA A 161 7.53 0.09 -6.12
C ALA A 161 6.46 0.39 -5.05
N PHE A 162 6.49 1.59 -4.44
CA PHE A 162 5.42 2.03 -3.54
C PHE A 162 4.08 2.21 -4.27
N ALA A 163 4.08 2.83 -5.44
CA ALA A 163 2.85 3.02 -6.23
C ALA A 163 2.20 1.68 -6.61
N ASP A 164 2.99 0.71 -7.06
CA ASP A 164 2.51 -0.64 -7.38
C ASP A 164 1.98 -1.34 -6.12
N ALA A 165 2.68 -1.20 -4.99
CA ALA A 165 2.23 -1.72 -3.71
C ALA A 165 0.91 -1.06 -3.24
N TYR A 166 0.68 0.23 -3.51
CA TYR A 166 -0.60 0.88 -3.22
C TYR A 166 -1.74 0.26 -4.03
N ARG A 167 -1.55 0.01 -5.33
CA ARG A 167 -2.57 -0.62 -6.18
C ARG A 167 -2.86 -2.06 -5.81
N GLU A 168 -1.87 -2.77 -5.30
CA GLU A 168 -2.04 -4.14 -4.80
C GLU A 168 -2.77 -4.19 -3.46
N LEU A 169 -2.51 -3.22 -2.57
CA LEU A 169 -3.05 -3.22 -1.21
C LEU A 169 -4.39 -2.48 -1.08
N PHE A 170 -4.71 -1.60 -2.03
CA PHE A 170 -5.92 -0.79 -2.02
C PHE A 170 -6.58 -0.83 -3.40
N PRO A 171 -7.90 -1.08 -3.47
CA PRO A 171 -8.60 -0.98 -4.74
C PRO A 171 -8.63 0.47 -5.22
N ASN A 172 -8.75 0.66 -6.53
CA ASN A 172 -8.95 1.98 -7.11
C ASN A 172 -10.17 2.65 -6.45
N PRO A 173 -9.99 3.77 -5.72
CA PRO A 173 -11.04 4.32 -4.86
C PRO A 173 -12.11 5.09 -5.66
N PHE A 174 -11.89 5.30 -6.96
CA PHE A 174 -12.85 5.91 -7.88
C PHE A 174 -13.80 4.89 -8.52
N VAL A 175 -13.49 3.60 -8.35
CA VAL A 175 -14.35 2.47 -8.73
C VAL A 175 -15.14 2.01 -7.51
N THR A 176 -16.47 1.96 -7.65
CA THR A 176 -17.33 1.36 -6.62
C THR A 176 -17.18 -0.16 -6.67
N LEU A 177 -16.73 -0.74 -5.55
CA LEU A 177 -16.69 -2.19 -5.36
C LEU A 177 -17.74 -2.58 -4.33
N GLU A 178 -18.70 -3.39 -4.75
CA GLU A 178 -19.72 -3.98 -3.89
C GLU A 178 -19.40 -5.46 -3.69
N TRP A 179 -19.13 -5.86 -2.46
CA TRP A 179 -18.86 -7.25 -2.10
C TRP A 179 -20.18 -7.98 -1.85
N ASN A 180 -20.49 -8.98 -2.67
CA ASN A 180 -21.65 -9.83 -2.46
C ASN A 180 -21.30 -10.94 -1.44
N PRO A 181 -22.03 -11.04 -0.31
CA PRO A 181 -21.80 -12.11 0.67
C PRO A 181 -21.90 -13.52 0.10
N ASN A 182 -22.66 -13.73 -0.99
CA ASN A 182 -22.81 -15.03 -1.64
C ASN A 182 -21.51 -15.53 -2.27
N TRP A 183 -20.56 -14.64 -2.58
CA TRP A 183 -19.24 -15.03 -3.07
C TRP A 183 -18.39 -15.73 -2.00
N HIS A 184 -18.76 -15.62 -0.72
CA HIS A 184 -18.04 -16.22 0.42
C HIS A 184 -18.33 -17.72 0.61
N THR A 185 -18.30 -18.47 -0.49
CA THR A 185 -18.44 -19.92 -0.47
C THR A 185 -17.28 -20.57 0.28
N THR A 186 -17.46 -21.81 0.74
CA THR A 186 -16.40 -22.57 1.40
C THR A 186 -15.15 -22.65 0.52
N THR A 187 -15.32 -22.94 -0.78
CA THR A 187 -14.23 -23.02 -1.76
C THR A 187 -13.44 -21.70 -1.88
N VAL A 188 -14.13 -20.57 -2.04
CA VAL A 188 -13.49 -19.25 -2.14
C VAL A 188 -12.69 -18.92 -0.88
N ARG A 189 -13.27 -19.21 0.29
CA ARG A 189 -12.65 -18.93 1.58
C ARG A 189 -11.43 -19.81 1.84
N ASP A 190 -11.52 -21.09 1.54
CA ASP A 190 -10.41 -22.05 1.73
C ASP A 190 -9.26 -21.73 0.77
N LEU A 191 -9.56 -21.38 -0.49
CA LEU A 191 -8.56 -20.91 -1.45
C LEU A 191 -7.89 -19.61 -0.97
N ALA A 192 -8.68 -18.61 -0.58
CA ALA A 192 -8.13 -17.35 -0.08
C ALA A 192 -7.24 -17.56 1.16
N GLN A 193 -7.66 -18.44 2.08
CA GLN A 193 -6.91 -18.75 3.28
C GLN A 193 -5.61 -19.50 2.97
N HIS A 194 -5.65 -20.45 2.03
CA HIS A 194 -4.47 -21.17 1.55
C HIS A 194 -3.47 -20.24 0.87
N ILE A 195 -3.92 -19.42 -0.10
CA ILE A 195 -3.11 -18.40 -0.78
C ILE A 195 -2.40 -17.51 0.25
N TYR A 196 -3.15 -16.99 1.22
CA TYR A 196 -2.63 -16.05 2.21
C TYR A 196 -1.61 -16.71 3.15
N SER A 197 -1.93 -17.88 3.68
CA SER A 197 -1.10 -18.59 4.67
C SER A 197 0.16 -19.18 4.05
N ALA A 198 0.03 -19.87 2.92
CA ALA A 198 1.14 -20.53 2.21
C ALA A 198 1.97 -19.54 1.37
N ARG A 199 1.48 -18.30 1.17
CA ARG A 199 2.08 -17.28 0.28
C ARG A 199 2.13 -17.76 -1.18
N GLU A 200 1.19 -18.60 -1.58
CA GLU A 200 1.07 -19.16 -2.94
C GLU A 200 0.26 -18.21 -3.84
N PHE A 201 0.74 -16.97 -3.94
CA PHE A 201 0.08 -15.89 -4.70
C PHE A 201 -0.10 -16.20 -6.20
N GLY A 202 0.66 -17.13 -6.76
CA GLY A 202 0.47 -17.61 -8.13
C GLY A 202 -0.85 -18.37 -8.36
N THR A 203 -1.59 -18.71 -7.31
CA THR A 203 -2.91 -19.37 -7.40
C THR A 203 -4.09 -18.39 -7.41
N MET A 204 -3.82 -17.08 -7.43
CA MET A 204 -4.85 -16.02 -7.54
C MET A 204 -5.77 -16.16 -8.77
N PRO A 205 -5.32 -16.60 -9.96
CA PRO A 205 -6.23 -16.86 -11.08
C PRO A 205 -7.27 -17.95 -10.78
N ILE A 206 -6.90 -18.98 -9.99
CA ILE A 206 -7.84 -20.03 -9.57
C ILE A 206 -8.88 -19.47 -8.59
N LEU A 207 -8.47 -18.54 -7.72
CA LEU A 207 -9.41 -17.81 -6.86
C LEU A 207 -10.39 -16.96 -7.71
N ALA A 208 -9.94 -16.37 -8.81
CA ALA A 208 -10.80 -15.63 -9.73
C ALA A 208 -11.88 -16.53 -10.33
N ASP A 209 -11.52 -17.74 -10.76
CA ASP A 209 -12.46 -18.70 -11.32
C ASP A 209 -13.47 -19.17 -10.26
N ALA A 210 -13.00 -19.45 -9.03
CA ALA A 210 -13.90 -19.79 -7.91
C ALA A 210 -14.86 -18.65 -7.54
N LEU A 211 -14.41 -17.39 -7.62
CA LEU A 211 -15.28 -16.22 -7.45
C LEU A 211 -16.31 -16.12 -8.56
N GLN A 212 -15.90 -16.37 -9.81
CA GLN A 212 -16.79 -16.35 -10.97
C GLN A 212 -17.86 -17.45 -10.88
N ASP A 213 -17.48 -18.66 -10.47
CA ASP A 213 -18.41 -19.78 -10.20
C ASP A 213 -19.40 -19.46 -9.09
N ALA A 214 -18.97 -18.66 -8.09
CA ALA A 214 -19.85 -18.16 -7.03
C ALA A 214 -20.75 -16.99 -7.48
N GLY A 215 -20.70 -16.59 -8.77
CA GLY A 215 -21.51 -15.54 -9.35
C GLY A 215 -20.90 -14.14 -9.24
N CYS A 216 -19.58 -14.01 -9.11
CA CYS A 216 -18.90 -12.73 -9.25
C CYS A 216 -18.73 -12.39 -10.73
N ASP A 217 -19.26 -11.24 -11.16
CA ASP A 217 -19.13 -10.67 -12.49
C ASP A 217 -18.37 -9.32 -12.47
N ASN A 218 -17.80 -8.96 -11.33
CA ASN A 218 -17.08 -7.71 -11.17
C ASN A 218 -15.69 -7.78 -11.82
N GLU A 219 -15.56 -7.17 -12.99
CA GLU A 219 -14.33 -7.16 -13.78
C GLU A 219 -13.11 -6.56 -13.04
N CYS A 220 -13.31 -5.66 -12.09
CA CYS A 220 -12.19 -5.12 -11.31
C CYS A 220 -11.65 -6.15 -10.31
N ILE A 221 -12.53 -6.94 -9.68
CA ILE A 221 -12.13 -8.02 -8.77
C ILE A 221 -11.49 -9.18 -9.55
N LEU A 222 -12.17 -9.65 -10.60
CA LEU A 222 -11.68 -10.76 -11.42
C LEU A 222 -10.41 -10.39 -12.18
N GLY A 223 -10.38 -9.19 -12.77
CA GLY A 223 -9.23 -8.66 -13.49
C GLY A 223 -8.01 -8.48 -12.58
N HIS A 224 -8.20 -8.02 -11.34
CA HIS A 224 -7.11 -7.96 -10.36
C HIS A 224 -6.54 -9.35 -10.05
N CYS A 225 -7.38 -10.34 -9.75
CA CYS A 225 -6.92 -11.70 -9.43
C CYS A 225 -6.21 -12.40 -10.60
N ARG A 226 -6.55 -12.01 -11.84
CA ARG A 226 -5.95 -12.54 -13.08
C ARG A 226 -4.76 -11.72 -13.57
N ALA A 227 -4.47 -10.57 -12.95
CA ALA A 227 -3.39 -9.72 -13.37
C ALA A 227 -2.04 -10.42 -13.15
N ASN A 228 -1.10 -10.21 -14.06
CA ASN A 228 0.28 -10.70 -13.91
C ASN A 228 1.10 -9.86 -12.91
N THR A 229 0.48 -8.88 -12.25
CA THR A 229 1.12 -8.11 -11.19
C THR A 229 1.34 -8.99 -9.97
N PRO A 230 2.53 -8.97 -9.33
CA PRO A 230 2.79 -9.81 -8.17
C PRO A 230 1.84 -9.51 -7.02
N HIS A 231 1.01 -10.50 -6.66
CA HIS A 231 0.19 -10.41 -5.47
C HIS A 231 1.01 -10.60 -4.20
N VAL A 232 0.55 -9.98 -3.12
CA VAL A 232 1.27 -9.95 -1.83
C VAL A 232 0.36 -10.13 -0.64
N ARG A 233 0.97 -10.30 0.53
CA ARG A 233 0.24 -10.29 1.80
C ARG A 233 -0.39 -8.90 1.99
N GLY A 234 -1.71 -8.87 2.13
CA GLY A 234 -2.48 -7.63 2.18
C GLY A 234 -3.15 -7.24 0.86
N CYS A 235 -3.01 -8.06 -0.21
CA CYS A 235 -3.82 -7.97 -1.42
C CYS A 235 -5.26 -7.63 -1.07
N TRP A 236 -5.82 -6.58 -1.66
CA TRP A 236 -7.12 -6.07 -1.23
C TRP A 236 -8.28 -7.06 -1.44
N VAL A 237 -8.20 -7.95 -2.43
CA VAL A 237 -9.19 -9.03 -2.62
C VAL A 237 -9.10 -10.05 -1.48
N LEU A 238 -7.90 -10.55 -1.18
CA LEU A 238 -7.70 -11.52 -0.10
C LEU A 238 -8.08 -10.93 1.25
N ASP A 239 -7.68 -9.69 1.51
CA ASP A 239 -8.00 -8.99 2.75
C ASP A 239 -9.53 -8.81 2.92
N ALA A 240 -10.27 -8.51 1.83
CA ALA A 240 -11.72 -8.44 1.88
C ALA A 240 -12.37 -9.80 2.15
N LEU A 241 -11.92 -10.87 1.48
CA LEU A 241 -12.43 -12.23 1.68
C LEU A 241 -12.12 -12.79 3.07
N LEU A 242 -10.98 -12.43 3.65
CA LEU A 242 -10.54 -12.91 4.96
C LEU A 242 -10.92 -11.97 6.12
N GLY A 243 -11.58 -10.84 5.85
CA GLY A 243 -11.97 -9.86 6.87
C GLY A 243 -10.76 -9.19 7.55
N LYS A 244 -9.68 -8.94 6.81
CA LYS A 244 -8.45 -8.31 7.28
C LYS A 244 -8.36 -6.86 6.76
N SER A 245 -8.52 -5.85 7.61
CA SER A 245 -8.42 -4.42 7.24
C SER A 245 -7.47 -3.63 8.14
#